data_AF-A0A7V8V3K9-F1
#
_entry.id   AF-A0A7V8V3K9-F1
#
_cell.length_a   1.000
_cell.length_b   1.000
_cell.length_c   1.000
_cell.angle_alpha   90.00
_cell.angle_beta   90.00
_cell.angle_gamma   90.00
#
_symmetry.space_group_name_H-M   'P 1'
#
loop_
_entity.id
_entity.type
_entity.pdbx_description
1 polymer ?
#
loop_
_entity_poly.entity_id
_entity_poly.type
_entity_poly.pdbx_seq_one_letter_code
_entity_poly.pdbx_strand_id
1 'polypeptide(L)'
;MPACGGSFSELRPRLIASLLLISRPPTKTSQRRLLRYIERVEISEFQSSDLLRQQPTVIDFHHMGIVDFDQCIDLQKRLVYESGGRNDGHITCLLCEHPPLISIGRAGSRRHIRLTTQEMRHRQLEMRWIGRGGACVAHTPGQLAVYPIVPLKHYGWSVGDYLQRLQNGLLDTAREFEVPSYKRPGRFGLWGRSGMLAAIGVAVQNWITSHGAFLNVTCGPHSQVGVESNPAELACPGDLATMSSLLEETETCPTIGEVARSVAYHLAQRFGAAQAVWHSSHPLFPEVVKHSRDRTRQAAS
;
A
#
# COMPACT_ATOMS: atom_id res chain seq x y z
N MET A 1 -10.36 -29.24 66.55
CA MET A 1 -9.95 -30.58 66.06
C MET A 1 -11.17 -31.27 65.46
N PRO A 2 -11.05 -32.06 64.37
CA PRO A 2 -10.01 -32.14 63.31
C PRO A 2 -10.55 -31.66 61.92
N ALA A 3 -9.77 -31.22 60.92
CA ALA A 3 -8.80 -31.90 60.00
C ALA A 3 -9.50 -32.90 59.03
N CYS A 4 -9.28 -33.00 57.70
CA CYS A 4 -8.18 -32.82 56.72
C CYS A 4 -8.78 -32.57 55.30
N GLY A 5 -8.09 -32.16 54.21
CA GLY A 5 -6.68 -31.86 53.94
C GLY A 5 -6.37 -31.76 52.41
N GLY A 6 -5.27 -31.07 52.05
CA GLY A 6 -4.51 -31.11 50.76
C GLY A 6 -4.66 -29.87 49.86
N SER A 7 -3.77 -28.85 49.76
CA SER A 7 -2.30 -28.74 49.55
C SER A 7 -1.89 -28.54 48.07
N PHE A 8 -1.22 -27.41 47.81
CA PHE A 8 -0.16 -27.05 46.82
C PHE A 8 -0.34 -25.56 46.43
N SER A 9 0.09 -24.56 47.20
CA SER A 9 1.46 -24.02 47.43
C SER A 9 2.20 -23.51 46.18
N GLU A 10 2.32 -22.17 46.14
CA GLU A 10 3.45 -21.37 45.62
C GLU A 10 3.58 -21.13 44.10
N LEU A 11 3.16 -19.94 43.65
CA LEU A 11 3.69 -19.28 42.46
C LEU A 11 3.66 -17.76 42.62
N ARG A 12 4.84 -17.19 42.93
CA ARG A 12 5.40 -15.85 42.62
C ARG A 12 6.71 -15.72 43.43
N PRO A 13 7.73 -14.92 43.06
CA PRO A 13 8.09 -14.26 41.79
C PRO A 13 9.58 -14.46 41.40
N ARG A 14 9.95 -14.51 40.10
CA ARG A 14 11.35 -14.38 39.64
C ARG A 14 11.49 -13.50 38.39
N LEU A 15 11.14 -12.24 38.55
CA LEU A 15 11.85 -11.12 37.91
C LEU A 15 12.69 -10.49 39.03
N ILE A 16 13.92 -10.07 38.73
CA ILE A 16 15.02 -9.68 39.65
C ILE A 16 16.02 -10.82 39.88
N ALA A 17 16.98 -10.95 38.96
CA ALA A 17 18.36 -11.35 39.26
C ALA A 17 19.24 -11.11 38.02
N SER A 18 19.62 -9.86 37.73
CA SER A 18 20.82 -9.53 36.92
C SER A 18 21.25 -8.06 37.09
N LEU A 19 21.12 -7.52 38.30
CA LEU A 19 21.91 -6.36 38.71
C LEU A 19 22.40 -6.60 40.14
N LEU A 20 23.70 -6.34 40.33
CA LEU A 20 24.50 -6.42 41.55
C LEU A 20 25.09 -7.80 41.89
N LEU A 21 26.39 -7.96 41.60
CA LEU A 21 27.38 -8.04 42.67
C LEU A 21 28.77 -7.58 42.20
N ILE A 22 29.33 -6.68 43.01
CA ILE A 22 30.64 -6.04 42.94
C ILE A 22 31.71 -7.05 43.42
N SER A 23 32.95 -6.86 42.98
CA SER A 23 34.21 -7.21 43.70
C SER A 23 34.57 -8.69 43.92
N ARG A 24 35.13 -9.33 42.89
CA ARG A 24 36.34 -10.20 42.87
C ARG A 24 36.38 -11.00 41.56
N PRO A 25 37.55 -11.20 40.90
CA PRO A 25 37.60 -11.98 39.66
C PRO A 25 37.25 -13.46 39.96
N PRO A 26 36.34 -14.10 39.20
CA PRO A 26 35.96 -15.48 39.43
C PRO A 26 37.11 -16.44 39.04
N THR A 27 37.33 -17.48 39.83
CA THR A 27 38.30 -18.54 39.57
C THR A 27 37.95 -19.36 38.29
N LYS A 28 38.95 -19.97 37.64
CA LYS A 28 38.79 -20.75 36.37
C LYS A 28 37.67 -21.80 36.41
N THR A 29 37.38 -22.35 37.59
CA THR A 29 36.32 -23.35 37.80
C THR A 29 34.91 -22.74 37.77
N SER A 30 34.76 -21.50 38.24
CA SER A 30 33.51 -20.72 38.25
C SER A 30 33.17 -20.21 36.84
N GLN A 31 34.18 -19.84 36.05
CA GLN A 31 34.03 -19.48 34.63
C GLN A 31 33.54 -20.67 33.79
N ARG A 32 34.05 -21.89 34.03
CA ARG A 32 33.58 -23.10 33.33
C ARG A 32 32.14 -23.48 33.69
N ARG A 33 31.68 -23.17 34.90
CA ARG A 33 30.28 -23.39 35.32
C ARG A 33 29.33 -22.37 34.71
N LEU A 34 29.75 -21.10 34.59
CA LEU A 34 29.00 -20.06 33.88
C LEU A 34 28.97 -20.32 32.37
N LEU A 35 30.09 -20.71 31.76
CA LEU A 35 30.16 -21.07 30.34
C LEU A 35 29.29 -22.29 30.04
N ARG A 36 29.25 -23.30 30.91
CA ARG A 36 28.32 -24.43 30.76
C ARG A 36 26.85 -24.07 31.01
N TYR A 37 26.57 -23.03 31.79
CA TYR A 37 25.21 -22.51 31.97
C TYR A 37 24.79 -21.71 30.73
N ILE A 38 25.70 -20.93 30.14
CA ILE A 38 25.50 -20.20 28.88
C ILE A 38 25.43 -21.17 27.68
N GLU A 39 26.20 -22.25 27.67
CA GLU A 39 26.17 -23.32 26.65
C GLU A 39 24.99 -24.30 26.82
N ARG A 40 24.38 -24.37 28.02
CA ARG A 40 23.17 -25.19 28.29
C ARG A 40 21.87 -24.39 28.29
N VAL A 41 21.93 -23.07 28.21
CA VAL A 41 20.82 -22.31 27.64
C VAL A 41 20.85 -22.69 26.17
N GLU A 42 20.10 -23.74 25.85
CA GLU A 42 19.68 -24.04 24.50
C GLU A 42 19.25 -22.71 23.88
N ILE A 43 20.09 -22.20 22.98
CA ILE A 43 19.65 -21.36 21.88
C ILE A 43 18.79 -22.30 21.02
N SER A 44 17.66 -22.71 21.57
CA SER A 44 16.52 -23.11 20.78
C SER A 44 16.25 -21.93 19.86
N GLU A 45 15.79 -22.24 18.67
CA GLU A 45 15.25 -21.29 17.70
C GLU A 45 14.00 -20.60 18.28
N PHE A 46 14.15 -19.91 19.42
CA PHE A 46 13.24 -18.91 19.96
C PHE A 46 13.39 -17.67 19.08
N GLN A 47 13.00 -17.90 17.82
CA GLN A 47 12.45 -16.99 16.85
C GLN A 47 13.08 -15.60 16.86
N SER A 48 14.18 -15.46 16.13
CA SER A 48 14.64 -14.17 15.58
C SER A 48 13.51 -13.39 14.88
N SER A 49 12.45 -14.07 14.46
CA SER A 49 11.22 -13.46 13.93
C SER A 49 10.40 -12.69 14.99
N ASP A 50 10.44 -13.07 16.26
CA ASP A 50 9.68 -12.38 17.32
C ASP A 50 10.37 -11.09 17.78
N LEU A 51 11.70 -11.02 17.70
CA LEU A 51 12.47 -9.79 17.98
C LEU A 51 12.38 -8.78 16.83
N LEU A 52 12.33 -9.23 15.57
CA LEU A 52 12.09 -8.36 14.41
C LEU A 52 10.67 -7.76 14.41
N ARG A 53 9.67 -8.45 14.98
CA ARG A 53 8.31 -7.93 15.19
C ARG A 53 8.22 -6.78 16.20
N GLN A 54 9.28 -6.47 16.94
CA GLN A 54 9.25 -5.42 17.97
C GLN A 54 9.59 -4.03 17.46
N GLN A 55 9.97 -3.86 16.19
CA GLN A 55 10.18 -2.54 15.64
C GLN A 55 8.82 -1.87 15.31
N PRO A 56 8.63 -0.60 15.70
CA PRO A 56 7.41 0.13 15.38
C PRO A 56 7.23 0.20 13.87
N THR A 57 6.03 -0.09 13.37
CA THR A 57 5.71 0.04 11.94
C THR A 57 5.79 1.51 11.53
N VAL A 58 6.75 1.82 10.67
CA VAL A 58 6.93 3.15 10.06
C VAL A 58 6.41 3.12 8.63
N ILE A 59 5.65 4.16 8.26
CA ILE A 59 5.17 4.38 6.90
C ILE A 59 5.55 5.77 6.41
N ASP A 60 6.28 5.85 5.31
CA ASP A 60 6.53 7.09 4.58
C ASP A 60 5.52 7.27 3.44
N PHE A 61 4.77 8.36 3.45
CA PHE A 61 3.87 8.76 2.36
C PHE A 61 4.52 9.84 1.51
N HIS A 62 4.64 9.61 0.20
CA HIS A 62 5.16 10.59 -0.76
C HIS A 62 4.05 11.06 -1.68
N HIS A 63 3.56 12.28 -1.48
CA HIS A 63 2.57 12.91 -2.35
C HIS A 63 3.26 13.72 -3.44
N MET A 64 3.32 13.17 -4.65
CA MET A 64 4.21 13.65 -5.73
C MET A 64 3.51 14.47 -6.82
N GLY A 65 2.19 14.71 -6.70
CA GLY A 65 1.40 15.38 -7.74
C GLY A 65 1.29 14.54 -9.01
N ILE A 66 1.31 15.18 -10.19
CA ILE A 66 1.25 14.49 -11.48
C ILE A 66 2.64 14.00 -11.86
N VAL A 67 2.77 12.69 -12.08
CA VAL A 67 4.04 12.02 -12.38
C VAL A 67 3.92 11.18 -13.66
N ASP A 68 4.97 11.17 -14.48
CA ASP A 68 5.05 10.26 -15.62
C ASP A 68 4.92 8.80 -15.18
N PHE A 69 4.12 8.03 -15.92
CA PHE A 69 3.74 6.69 -15.53
C PHE A 69 4.94 5.73 -15.54
N ASP A 70 5.75 5.76 -16.59
CA ASP A 70 6.87 4.84 -16.75
C ASP A 70 7.96 5.15 -15.71
N GLN A 71 8.24 6.44 -15.46
CA GLN A 71 9.14 6.87 -14.38
C GLN A 71 8.65 6.43 -12.99
N CYS A 72 7.34 6.49 -12.73
CA CYS A 72 6.77 6.02 -11.46
C CYS A 72 6.88 4.49 -11.31
N ILE A 73 6.70 3.74 -12.39
CA ILE A 73 6.92 2.28 -12.40
C ILE A 73 8.37 1.94 -12.09
N ASP A 74 9.32 2.68 -12.66
CA ASP A 74 10.75 2.47 -12.37
C ASP A 74 11.12 2.82 -10.93
N LEU A 75 10.51 3.87 -10.37
CA LEU A 75 10.62 4.16 -8.93
C LEU A 75 10.12 2.99 -8.08
N GLN A 76 8.95 2.44 -8.40
CA GLN A 76 8.39 1.30 -7.66
C GLN A 76 9.32 0.09 -7.71
N LYS A 77 9.90 -0.25 -8.87
CA LYS A 77 10.88 -1.35 -8.99
C LYS A 77 12.09 -1.12 -8.07
N ARG A 78 12.59 0.11 -8.03
CA ARG A 78 13.70 0.49 -7.16
C ARG A 78 13.34 0.35 -5.67
N LEU A 79 12.19 0.86 -5.25
CA LEU A 79 11.73 0.77 -3.87
C LEU A 79 11.48 -0.67 -3.43
N VAL A 80 10.97 -1.53 -4.33
CA VAL A 80 10.85 -2.97 -4.09
C VAL A 80 12.22 -3.60 -3.82
N TYR A 81 13.23 -3.27 -4.63
CA TYR A 81 14.60 -3.75 -4.44
C TYR A 81 15.19 -3.27 -3.11
N GLU A 82 15.07 -1.97 -2.80
CA GLU A 82 15.57 -1.37 -1.56
C GLU A 82 14.88 -1.94 -0.31
N SER A 83 13.55 -2.13 -0.36
CA SER A 83 12.78 -2.77 0.73
C SER A 83 13.28 -4.19 1.03
N GLY A 84 13.64 -4.96 0.00
CA GLY A 84 14.21 -6.29 0.16
C GLY A 84 15.60 -6.30 0.81
N GLY A 85 16.38 -5.24 0.62
CA GLY A 85 17.69 -5.08 1.25
C GLY A 85 17.63 -4.63 2.72
N ARG A 86 16.63 -3.82 3.09
CA ARG A 86 16.50 -3.29 4.47
C ARG A 86 16.00 -4.33 5.47
N ASN A 87 14.99 -5.11 5.08
CA ASN A 87 14.34 -6.12 5.93
C ASN A 87 13.87 -5.60 7.32
N ASP A 88 13.61 -4.30 7.43
CA ASP A 88 13.22 -3.58 8.65
C ASP A 88 11.70 -3.38 8.79
N GLY A 89 10.93 -3.87 7.80
CA GLY A 89 9.48 -3.71 7.77
C GLY A 89 9.02 -2.36 7.24
N HIS A 90 9.91 -1.41 6.95
CA HIS A 90 9.52 -0.06 6.55
C HIS A 90 8.66 -0.09 5.26
N ILE A 91 7.47 0.51 5.35
CA ILE A 91 6.53 0.69 4.25
C ILE A 91 6.73 2.06 3.60
N THR A 92 6.80 2.09 2.27
CA THR A 92 6.77 3.34 1.50
C THR A 92 5.49 3.38 0.68
N CYS A 93 4.72 4.46 0.74
CA CYS A 93 3.49 4.62 -0.02
C CYS A 93 3.59 5.83 -0.93
N LEU A 94 3.53 5.60 -2.24
CA LEU A 94 3.50 6.68 -3.24
C LEU A 94 2.05 7.10 -3.49
N LEU A 95 1.80 8.40 -3.50
CA LEU A 95 0.53 9.02 -3.81
C LEU A 95 0.74 10.01 -4.96
N CYS A 96 0.12 9.75 -6.10
CA CYS A 96 0.30 10.60 -7.28
C CYS A 96 -0.89 10.51 -8.23
N GLU A 97 -0.84 11.33 -9.27
CA GLU A 97 -1.71 11.27 -10.43
C GLU A 97 -0.86 10.96 -11.66
N HIS A 98 -1.48 10.48 -12.73
CA HIS A 98 -0.79 10.21 -13.99
C HIS A 98 -1.41 10.97 -15.17
N PRO A 99 -0.60 11.36 -16.17
CA PRO A 99 -1.12 11.79 -17.46
C PRO A 99 -2.07 10.75 -18.09
N PRO A 100 -2.93 11.16 -19.04
CA PRO A 100 -3.87 10.26 -19.69
C PRO A 100 -3.20 9.04 -20.35
N LEU A 101 -3.55 7.83 -19.89
CA LEU A 101 -3.11 6.57 -20.50
C LEU A 101 -4.01 5.40 -20.07
N ILE A 102 -3.82 4.24 -20.69
CA ILE A 102 -4.47 2.98 -20.30
C ILE A 102 -3.42 1.96 -19.89
N SER A 103 -3.48 1.48 -18.65
CA SER A 103 -2.64 0.36 -18.20
C SER A 103 -3.41 -0.95 -18.26
N ILE A 104 -2.80 -1.98 -18.82
CA ILE A 104 -3.39 -3.31 -19.01
C ILE A 104 -2.69 -4.29 -18.08
N GLY A 105 -3.42 -4.78 -17.07
CA GLY A 105 -2.93 -5.79 -16.14
C GLY A 105 -3.03 -7.21 -16.69
N ARG A 106 -2.64 -8.20 -15.88
CA ARG A 106 -2.57 -9.62 -16.25
C ARG A 106 -3.91 -10.25 -16.66
N ALA A 107 -5.03 -9.73 -16.15
CA ALA A 107 -6.36 -10.18 -16.55
C ALA A 107 -6.98 -9.27 -17.64
N GLY A 108 -6.22 -8.28 -18.12
CA GLY A 108 -6.64 -7.34 -19.14
C GLY A 108 -6.25 -7.80 -20.54
N SER A 109 -6.90 -7.23 -21.55
CA SER A 109 -6.50 -7.40 -22.94
C SER A 109 -7.00 -6.23 -23.79
N ARG A 110 -6.53 -6.13 -25.05
CA ARG A 110 -6.99 -5.09 -25.98
C ARG A 110 -8.51 -5.10 -26.21
N ARG A 111 -9.17 -6.26 -26.07
CA ARG A 111 -10.63 -6.41 -26.27
C ARG A 111 -11.45 -5.67 -25.19
N HIS A 112 -10.85 -5.48 -24.02
CA HIS A 112 -11.45 -4.75 -22.90
C HIS A 112 -11.35 -3.22 -23.09
N ILE A 113 -10.84 -2.75 -24.24
CA ILE A 113 -10.78 -1.34 -24.62
C ILE A 113 -11.71 -1.17 -25.83
N ARG A 114 -12.89 -0.58 -25.61
CA ARG A 114 -13.91 -0.32 -26.63
C ARG A 114 -13.67 0.96 -27.44
N LEU A 115 -12.53 1.60 -27.22
CA LEU A 115 -12.09 2.77 -27.99
C LEU A 115 -11.45 2.35 -29.30
N THR A 116 -11.83 3.03 -30.37
CA THR A 116 -11.17 2.97 -31.68
C THR A 116 -9.79 3.59 -31.61
N THR A 117 -8.91 3.23 -32.55
CA THR A 117 -7.57 3.84 -32.66
C THR A 117 -7.64 5.36 -32.83
N GLN A 118 -8.66 5.86 -33.54
CA GLN A 118 -8.85 7.30 -33.75
C GLN A 118 -9.23 8.02 -32.44
N GLU A 119 -10.16 7.47 -31.65
CA GLU A 119 -10.53 8.02 -30.35
C GLU A 119 -9.36 7.99 -29.37
N MET A 120 -8.57 6.91 -29.36
CA MET A 120 -7.37 6.83 -28.53
C MET A 120 -6.35 7.91 -28.89
N ARG A 121 -6.09 8.13 -30.20
CA ARG A 121 -5.20 9.21 -30.67
C ARG A 121 -5.72 10.59 -30.31
N HIS A 122 -7.01 10.84 -30.53
CA HIS A 122 -7.65 12.13 -30.21
C HIS A 122 -7.55 12.46 -28.71
N ARG A 123 -7.68 11.44 -27.86
CA ARG A 123 -7.56 11.55 -26.40
C ARG A 123 -6.13 11.44 -25.88
N GLN A 124 -5.14 11.30 -26.77
CA GLN A 124 -3.72 11.09 -26.44
C GLN A 124 -3.49 9.92 -25.46
N LEU A 125 -4.30 8.86 -25.60
CA LEU A 125 -4.24 7.69 -24.73
C LEU A 125 -3.25 6.67 -25.29
N GLU A 126 -2.14 6.50 -24.59
CA GLU A 126 -1.21 5.41 -24.83
C GLU A 126 -1.57 4.16 -24.02
N MET A 127 -1.21 2.98 -24.54
CA MET A 127 -1.38 1.73 -23.79
C MET A 127 -0.05 1.30 -23.17
N ARG A 128 -0.12 0.80 -21.93
CA ARG A 128 1.01 0.19 -21.22
C ARG A 128 0.61 -1.17 -20.67
N TRP A 129 1.30 -2.22 -21.08
CA TRP A 129 1.15 -3.54 -20.47
C TRP A 129 2.01 -3.63 -19.23
N ILE A 130 1.41 -4.00 -18.09
CA ILE A 130 2.10 -4.01 -16.81
C ILE A 130 1.80 -5.27 -16.00
N GLY A 131 2.75 -5.65 -15.16
CA GLY A 131 2.74 -6.89 -14.39
C GLY A 131 1.79 -6.94 -13.19
N ARG A 132 0.76 -6.08 -13.10
CA ARG A 132 -0.21 -6.04 -12.00
C ARG A 132 -1.40 -6.98 -12.20
N GLY A 133 -2.07 -7.36 -11.12
CA GLY A 133 -3.38 -7.99 -11.16
C GLY A 133 -4.49 -7.08 -11.73
N GLY A 134 -5.63 -7.67 -12.04
CA GLY A 134 -6.79 -6.96 -12.60
C GLY A 134 -6.72 -6.70 -14.10
N ALA A 135 -7.76 -6.05 -14.63
CA ALA A 135 -7.93 -5.78 -16.06
C ALA A 135 -7.36 -4.40 -16.46
N CYS A 136 -8.02 -3.70 -17.37
CA CYS A 136 -7.56 -2.42 -17.92
C CYS A 136 -7.95 -1.25 -17.01
N VAL A 137 -7.05 -0.32 -16.72
CA VAL A 137 -7.37 0.91 -15.97
C VAL A 137 -7.00 2.12 -16.80
N ALA A 138 -7.95 3.03 -16.98
CA ALA A 138 -7.70 4.34 -17.56
C ALA A 138 -7.23 5.30 -16.47
N HIS A 139 -6.08 5.93 -16.69
CA HIS A 139 -5.51 6.95 -15.81
C HIS A 139 -5.78 8.31 -16.39
N THR A 140 -6.03 9.27 -15.51
CA THR A 140 -6.33 10.66 -15.89
C THR A 140 -6.05 11.55 -14.68
N PRO A 141 -5.66 12.83 -14.88
CA PRO A 141 -5.66 13.81 -13.79
C PRO A 141 -7.03 13.85 -13.09
N GLY A 142 -7.03 13.94 -11.77
CA GLY A 142 -8.18 13.74 -10.90
C GLY A 142 -8.34 12.30 -10.37
N GLN A 143 -7.50 11.36 -10.79
CA GLN A 143 -7.42 10.00 -10.25
C GLN A 143 -6.22 9.88 -9.32
N LEU A 144 -6.46 9.57 -8.04
CA LEU A 144 -5.40 9.31 -7.08
C LEU A 144 -4.91 7.86 -7.22
N ALA A 145 -3.69 7.70 -7.72
CA ALA A 145 -2.96 6.46 -7.67
C ALA A 145 -2.28 6.31 -6.29
N VAL A 146 -2.47 5.14 -5.68
CA VAL A 146 -1.97 4.80 -4.35
C VAL A 146 -1.14 3.54 -4.50
N TYR A 147 0.17 3.64 -4.27
CA TYR A 147 1.11 2.53 -4.42
C TYR A 147 1.83 2.22 -3.10
N PRO A 148 1.25 1.38 -2.23
CA PRO A 148 1.95 0.90 -1.05
C PRO A 148 2.98 -0.18 -1.43
N ILE A 149 4.25 0.07 -1.11
CA ILE A 149 5.35 -0.88 -1.15
C ILE A 149 5.54 -1.45 0.26
N VAL A 150 5.01 -2.65 0.48
CA VAL A 150 4.92 -3.32 1.78
C VAL A 150 5.70 -4.63 1.74
N PRO A 151 6.67 -4.86 2.65
CA PRO A 151 7.33 -6.15 2.82
C PRO A 151 6.42 -7.12 3.60
N LEU A 152 5.49 -7.79 2.91
CA LEU A 152 4.46 -8.65 3.50
C LEU A 152 5.02 -9.74 4.43
N LYS A 153 6.17 -10.33 4.07
CA LYS A 153 6.80 -11.39 4.86
C LYS A 153 7.19 -10.91 6.26
N HIS A 154 7.62 -9.66 6.40
CA HIS A 154 7.98 -9.07 7.70
C HIS A 154 6.76 -9.04 8.63
N TYR A 155 5.59 -8.70 8.08
CA TYR A 155 4.34 -8.62 8.82
C TYR A 155 3.58 -9.95 8.96
N GLY A 156 4.05 -11.01 8.31
CA GLY A 156 3.32 -12.28 8.22
C GLY A 156 1.98 -12.15 7.48
N TRP A 157 1.82 -11.15 6.61
CA TRP A 157 0.58 -10.94 5.87
C TRP A 157 0.54 -11.81 4.61
N SER A 158 -0.61 -12.43 4.36
CA SER A 158 -0.90 -12.97 3.03
C SER A 158 -1.19 -11.82 2.06
N VAL A 159 -1.16 -12.12 0.76
CA VAL A 159 -1.59 -11.16 -0.28
C VAL A 159 -3.05 -10.76 -0.09
N GLY A 160 -3.90 -11.69 0.38
CA GLY A 160 -5.30 -11.43 0.70
C GLY A 160 -5.47 -10.45 1.86
N ASP A 161 -4.70 -10.61 2.93
CA ASP A 161 -4.73 -9.70 4.09
C ASP A 161 -4.35 -8.27 3.67
N TYR A 162 -3.28 -8.15 2.87
CA TYR A 162 -2.85 -6.85 2.34
C TYR A 162 -3.95 -6.20 1.49
N LEU A 163 -4.53 -6.95 0.55
CA LEU A 163 -5.60 -6.44 -0.31
C LEU A 163 -6.82 -6.00 0.49
N GLN A 164 -7.21 -6.74 1.53
CA GLN A 164 -8.31 -6.35 2.41
C GLN A 164 -7.99 -5.08 3.19
N ARG A 165 -6.76 -4.93 3.71
CA ARG A 165 -6.33 -3.71 4.41
C ARG A 165 -6.35 -2.50 3.49
N LEU A 166 -5.81 -2.62 2.28
CA LEU A 166 -5.84 -1.57 1.27
C LEU A 166 -7.28 -1.19 0.90
N GLN A 167 -8.12 -2.17 0.58
CA GLN A 167 -9.52 -1.95 0.22
C GLN A 167 -10.33 -1.33 1.37
N ASN A 168 -10.10 -1.75 2.61
CA ASN A 168 -10.76 -1.18 3.79
C ASN A 168 -10.29 0.25 4.05
N GLY A 169 -9.01 0.58 3.83
CA GLY A 169 -8.52 1.95 3.97
C GLY A 169 -9.20 2.91 2.98
N LEU A 170 -9.36 2.48 1.73
CA LEU A 170 -10.09 3.26 0.72
C LEU A 170 -11.60 3.38 1.03
N LEU A 171 -12.19 2.31 1.56
CA LEU A 171 -13.59 2.33 2.01
C LEU A 171 -13.80 3.33 3.14
N ASP A 172 -12.89 3.40 4.11
CA ASP A 172 -12.96 4.36 5.20
C ASP A 172 -12.72 5.79 4.73
N THR A 173 -11.81 5.99 3.77
CA THR A 173 -11.66 7.28 3.07
C THR A 173 -12.98 7.70 2.41
N ALA A 174 -13.61 6.85 1.62
CA ALA A 174 -14.87 7.20 0.96
C ALA A 174 -15.97 7.55 1.98
N ARG A 175 -16.01 6.87 3.12
CA ARG A 175 -16.94 7.19 4.22
C ARG A 175 -16.68 8.55 4.85
N GLU A 176 -15.43 8.96 4.99
CA GLU A 176 -15.06 10.29 5.51
C GLU A 176 -15.61 11.42 4.62
N PHE A 177 -15.69 11.19 3.31
CA PHE A 177 -16.31 12.12 2.35
C PHE A 177 -17.82 11.89 2.14
N GLU A 178 -18.45 11.13 3.04
CA GLU A 178 -19.88 10.82 3.03
C GLU A 178 -20.35 10.09 1.76
N VAL A 179 -19.44 9.39 1.06
CA VAL A 179 -19.76 8.61 -0.14
C VAL A 179 -20.12 7.18 0.24
N PRO A 180 -21.40 6.76 0.08
CA PRO A 180 -21.82 5.39 0.34
C PRO A 180 -21.13 4.44 -0.63
N SER A 181 -20.25 3.59 -0.10
CA SER A 181 -19.44 2.69 -0.91
C SER A 181 -19.40 1.29 -0.31
N TYR A 182 -19.16 0.30 -1.18
CA TYR A 182 -19.23 -1.10 -0.85
C TYR A 182 -18.18 -1.92 -1.61
N LYS A 183 -17.89 -3.10 -1.04
CA LYS A 183 -17.01 -4.11 -1.63
C LYS A 183 -17.87 -5.19 -2.27
N ARG A 184 -17.38 -5.78 -3.36
CA ARG A 184 -18.02 -6.96 -3.97
C ARG A 184 -17.27 -8.23 -3.57
N PRO A 185 -17.98 -9.32 -3.20
CA PRO A 185 -17.34 -10.59 -2.86
C PRO A 185 -16.41 -11.08 -3.99
N GLY A 186 -15.21 -11.52 -3.62
CA GLY A 186 -14.21 -12.01 -4.58
C GLY A 186 -13.60 -10.94 -5.49
N ARG A 187 -13.87 -9.65 -5.26
CA ARG A 187 -13.34 -8.55 -6.08
C ARG A 187 -12.58 -7.54 -5.22
N PHE A 188 -11.45 -7.10 -5.77
CA PHE A 188 -10.61 -6.06 -5.17
C PHE A 188 -10.83 -4.75 -5.93
N GLY A 189 -11.65 -3.90 -5.35
CA GLY A 189 -12.10 -2.62 -5.88
C GLY A 189 -13.08 -1.97 -4.92
N LEU A 190 -13.49 -0.75 -5.19
CA LEU A 190 -14.53 -0.06 -4.43
C LEU A 190 -15.62 0.41 -5.40
N TRP A 191 -16.87 0.20 -5.03
CA TRP A 191 -18.03 0.63 -5.81
C TRP A 191 -18.85 1.60 -4.98
N GLY A 192 -19.35 2.63 -5.63
CA GLY A 192 -20.39 3.49 -5.07
C GLY A 192 -21.70 3.27 -5.81
N ARG A 193 -22.58 4.26 -5.74
CA ARG A 193 -23.92 4.20 -6.30
C ARG A 193 -23.92 4.18 -7.83
N SER A 194 -23.07 4.99 -8.47
CA SER A 194 -23.06 5.19 -9.93
C SER A 194 -22.08 4.27 -10.66
N GLY A 195 -21.16 3.61 -9.95
CA GLY A 195 -20.17 2.75 -10.59
C GLY A 195 -18.97 2.44 -9.71
N MET A 196 -17.89 2.00 -10.35
CA MET A 196 -16.64 1.71 -9.67
C MET A 196 -15.92 3.02 -9.30
N LEU A 197 -15.68 3.23 -8.00
CA LEU A 197 -14.93 4.34 -7.43
C LEU A 197 -13.43 4.10 -7.44
N ALA A 198 -13.00 2.85 -7.21
CA ALA A 198 -11.59 2.51 -7.21
C ALA A 198 -11.30 1.14 -7.81
N ALA A 199 -10.32 1.08 -8.70
CA ALA A 199 -9.73 -0.18 -9.16
C ALA A 199 -8.56 -0.55 -8.23
N ILE A 200 -8.43 -1.83 -7.85
CA ILE A 200 -7.26 -2.33 -7.12
C ILE A 200 -6.57 -3.40 -7.95
N GLY A 201 -5.28 -3.18 -8.24
CA GLY A 201 -4.44 -4.09 -8.99
C GLY A 201 -3.00 -4.00 -8.51
N VAL A 202 -2.57 -5.03 -7.78
CA VAL A 202 -1.23 -5.11 -7.16
C VAL A 202 -0.37 -6.15 -7.87
N ALA A 203 0.95 -6.03 -7.74
CA ALA A 203 1.87 -7.13 -7.97
C ALA A 203 2.64 -7.42 -6.67
N VAL A 204 3.15 -8.65 -6.56
CA VAL A 204 4.00 -9.06 -5.44
C VAL A 204 5.21 -9.77 -6.03
N GLN A 205 6.40 -9.29 -5.66
CA GLN A 205 7.68 -9.91 -6.02
C GLN A 205 8.50 -10.03 -4.75
N ASN A 206 9.06 -11.22 -4.48
CA ASN A 206 9.85 -11.49 -3.28
C ASN A 206 9.14 -11.07 -1.97
N TRP A 207 7.82 -11.27 -1.90
CA TRP A 207 6.97 -10.85 -0.78
C TRP A 207 6.91 -9.33 -0.53
N ILE A 208 7.23 -8.52 -1.52
CA ILE A 208 7.13 -7.07 -1.47
C ILE A 208 6.12 -6.62 -2.53
N THR A 209 5.19 -5.74 -2.14
CA THR A 209 4.13 -5.25 -3.01
C THR A 209 4.59 -4.13 -3.94
N SER A 210 3.95 -4.04 -5.10
CA SER A 210 4.01 -2.88 -5.99
C SER A 210 2.67 -2.69 -6.69
N HIS A 211 2.52 -1.58 -7.42
CA HIS A 211 1.23 -1.05 -7.85
C HIS A 211 0.29 -0.89 -6.65
N GLY A 212 -1.03 -0.94 -6.83
CA GLY A 212 -1.94 -0.62 -5.75
C GLY A 212 -3.33 -0.28 -6.23
N ALA A 213 -3.83 0.88 -5.82
CA ALA A 213 -5.19 1.31 -6.08
C ALA A 213 -5.25 2.60 -6.90
N PHE A 214 -6.35 2.76 -7.63
CA PHE A 214 -6.62 3.90 -8.49
C PHE A 214 -7.99 4.45 -8.11
N LEU A 215 -8.04 5.43 -7.22
CA LEU A 215 -9.26 6.03 -6.68
C LEU A 215 -9.64 7.24 -7.51
N ASN A 216 -10.85 7.22 -8.06
CA ASN A 216 -11.39 8.32 -8.84
C ASN A 216 -11.89 9.42 -7.90
N VAL A 217 -11.25 10.59 -7.94
CA VAL A 217 -11.59 11.71 -7.06
C VAL A 217 -12.38 12.76 -7.81
N THR A 218 -11.74 13.48 -8.73
CA THR A 218 -12.35 14.54 -9.55
C THR A 218 -12.39 14.18 -11.04
N CYS A 219 -12.13 12.90 -11.38
CA CYS A 219 -12.27 12.40 -12.73
C CYS A 219 -13.69 12.66 -13.26
N GLY A 220 -13.80 13.34 -14.40
CA GLY A 220 -15.09 13.51 -15.06
C GLY A 220 -15.62 12.19 -15.65
N PRO A 221 -16.94 12.06 -15.85
CA PRO A 221 -17.60 10.83 -16.28
C PRO A 221 -17.04 10.26 -17.60
N HIS A 222 -16.60 11.15 -18.51
CA HIS A 222 -16.10 10.77 -19.83
C HIS A 222 -14.64 10.29 -19.84
N SER A 223 -13.90 10.53 -18.76
CA SER A 223 -12.45 10.30 -18.72
C SER A 223 -12.08 8.81 -18.79
N GLN A 224 -13.02 7.91 -18.47
CA GLN A 224 -12.76 6.46 -18.38
C GLN A 224 -13.71 5.63 -19.26
N VAL A 225 -14.55 6.29 -20.06
CA VAL A 225 -15.47 5.62 -20.99
C VAL A 225 -14.69 4.76 -21.98
N GLY A 226 -15.20 3.54 -22.20
CA GLY A 226 -14.65 2.59 -23.16
C GLY A 226 -13.48 1.75 -22.64
N VAL A 227 -13.18 1.78 -21.33
CA VAL A 227 -12.14 0.94 -20.72
C VAL A 227 -12.76 0.06 -19.64
N GLU A 228 -12.71 -1.25 -19.83
CA GLU A 228 -13.27 -2.21 -18.89
C GLU A 228 -12.26 -2.58 -17.80
N SER A 229 -12.42 -1.96 -16.64
CA SER A 229 -11.63 -2.28 -15.44
C SER A 229 -12.14 -3.51 -14.68
N ASN A 230 -13.39 -3.89 -14.92
CA ASN A 230 -14.00 -5.12 -14.43
C ASN A 230 -14.85 -5.75 -15.56
N PRO A 231 -14.22 -6.44 -16.53
CA PRO A 231 -14.93 -6.99 -17.68
C PRO A 231 -15.99 -8.01 -17.25
N ALA A 232 -17.05 -8.20 -18.05
CA ALA A 232 -18.22 -9.00 -17.69
C ALA A 232 -17.90 -10.48 -17.32
N GLU A 233 -16.88 -11.04 -17.96
CA GLU A 233 -16.32 -12.38 -17.67
C GLU A 233 -15.74 -12.46 -16.24
N LEU A 234 -15.42 -11.31 -15.68
CA LEU A 234 -14.95 -11.03 -14.33
C LEU A 234 -16.00 -10.21 -13.56
N ALA A 235 -17.27 -10.19 -13.94
CA ALA A 235 -18.29 -9.38 -13.28
C ALA A 235 -19.38 -10.26 -12.65
N CYS A 236 -20.07 -9.73 -11.64
CA CYS A 236 -21.28 -10.37 -11.12
C CYS A 236 -22.47 -10.05 -12.04
N PRO A 237 -23.49 -10.91 -12.13
CA PRO A 237 -24.73 -10.58 -12.83
C PRO A 237 -25.32 -9.26 -12.29
N GLY A 238 -25.59 -8.29 -13.18
CA GLY A 238 -26.06 -6.94 -12.80
C GLY A 238 -24.98 -5.87 -12.70
N ASP A 239 -23.71 -6.21 -12.96
CA ASP A 239 -22.62 -5.25 -12.98
C ASP A 239 -22.73 -4.29 -14.17
N LEU A 240 -23.14 -3.04 -13.88
CA LEU A 240 -22.92 -1.94 -14.80
C LEU A 240 -21.40 -1.67 -14.86
N ALA A 241 -20.84 -1.73 -16.07
CA ALA A 241 -19.44 -1.37 -16.34
C ALA A 241 -19.25 0.16 -16.35
N THR A 242 -19.85 0.83 -15.37
CA THR A 242 -19.77 2.28 -15.20
C THR A 242 -18.69 2.60 -14.18
N MET A 243 -17.97 3.69 -14.45
CA MET A 243 -17.04 4.29 -13.52
C MET A 243 -17.77 5.40 -12.77
N SER A 244 -17.32 5.67 -11.56
CA SER A 244 -17.79 6.76 -10.72
C SER A 244 -16.58 7.52 -10.16
N SER A 245 -16.81 8.65 -9.50
CA SER A 245 -15.81 9.39 -8.76
C SER A 245 -16.38 9.93 -7.46
N LEU A 246 -15.52 10.32 -6.51
CA LEU A 246 -15.99 11.02 -5.31
C LEU A 246 -16.79 12.27 -5.68
N LEU A 247 -16.32 13.06 -6.65
CA LEU A 247 -17.03 14.23 -7.17
C LEU A 247 -18.46 13.95 -7.65
N GLU A 248 -18.72 12.77 -8.23
CA GLU A 248 -20.07 12.40 -8.69
C GLU A 248 -20.98 11.90 -7.56
N GLU A 249 -20.41 11.48 -6.44
CA GLU A 249 -21.14 10.84 -5.35
C GLU A 249 -21.27 11.69 -4.08
N THR A 250 -20.52 12.79 -3.95
CA THR A 250 -20.65 13.75 -2.85
C THR A 250 -21.08 15.13 -3.33
N GLU A 251 -21.73 15.89 -2.45
CA GLU A 251 -22.12 17.29 -2.69
C GLU A 251 -20.92 18.24 -2.56
N THR A 252 -19.86 17.78 -1.91
CA THR A 252 -18.60 18.51 -1.76
C THR A 252 -17.64 18.12 -2.87
N CYS A 253 -16.79 19.04 -3.33
CA CYS A 253 -15.77 18.73 -4.34
C CYS A 253 -14.42 18.56 -3.63
N PRO A 254 -14.06 17.34 -3.18
CA PRO A 254 -12.80 17.15 -2.47
C PRO A 254 -11.63 17.31 -3.43
N THR A 255 -10.57 17.96 -2.96
CA THR A 255 -9.32 18.07 -3.71
C THR A 255 -8.52 16.78 -3.62
N ILE A 256 -7.65 16.53 -4.61
CA ILE A 256 -6.71 15.38 -4.57
C ILE A 256 -5.87 15.39 -3.30
N GLY A 257 -5.43 16.56 -2.84
CA GLY A 257 -4.62 16.68 -1.63
C GLY A 257 -5.38 16.30 -0.35
N GLU A 258 -6.66 16.66 -0.22
CA GLU A 258 -7.50 16.25 0.91
C GLU A 258 -7.73 14.75 0.92
N VAL A 259 -8.08 14.18 -0.25
CA VAL A 259 -8.27 12.74 -0.37
C VAL A 259 -6.98 11.97 -0.12
N ALA A 260 -5.84 12.45 -0.62
CA ALA A 260 -4.54 11.83 -0.39
C ALA A 260 -4.18 11.79 1.10
N ARG A 261 -4.50 12.84 1.86
CA ARG A 261 -4.31 12.86 3.32
C ARG A 261 -5.23 11.88 4.03
N SER A 262 -6.51 11.84 3.65
CA SER A 262 -7.46 10.87 4.20
C SER A 262 -7.02 9.43 3.90
N VAL A 263 -6.62 9.12 2.66
CA VAL A 263 -6.06 7.81 2.30
C VAL A 263 -4.85 7.47 3.16
N ALA A 264 -3.91 8.40 3.32
CA ALA A 264 -2.73 8.16 4.14
C ALA A 264 -3.09 7.86 5.60
N TYR A 265 -4.01 8.63 6.18
CA TYR A 265 -4.51 8.42 7.53
C TYR A 265 -5.13 7.02 7.70
N HIS A 266 -6.11 6.66 6.85
CA HIS A 266 -6.80 5.37 6.97
C HIS A 266 -5.88 4.19 6.65
N LEU A 267 -4.96 4.31 5.68
CA LEU A 267 -3.98 3.26 5.42
C LEU A 267 -2.99 3.08 6.57
N ALA A 268 -2.53 4.16 7.20
CA ALA A 268 -1.68 4.07 8.39
C ALA A 268 -2.38 3.27 9.50
N GLN A 269 -3.66 3.53 9.75
CA GLN A 269 -4.45 2.77 10.72
C GLN A 269 -4.62 1.31 10.29
N ARG A 270 -4.98 1.04 9.04
CA ARG A 270 -5.21 -0.31 8.52
C ARG A 270 -3.94 -1.15 8.43
N PHE A 271 -2.77 -0.52 8.34
CA PHE A 271 -1.47 -1.19 8.35
C PHE A 271 -0.85 -1.28 9.75
N GLY A 272 -1.47 -0.67 10.77
CA GLY A 272 -0.97 -0.71 12.14
C GLY A 272 0.28 0.14 12.33
N ALA A 273 0.39 1.25 11.60
CA ALA A 273 1.52 2.17 11.69
C ALA A 273 1.62 2.79 13.09
N ALA A 274 2.78 2.63 13.73
CA ALA A 274 3.13 3.36 14.93
C ALA A 274 3.60 4.78 14.59
N GLN A 275 4.17 4.97 13.39
CA GLN A 275 4.60 6.26 12.88
C GLN A 275 4.22 6.38 11.39
N ALA A 276 3.63 7.51 11.02
CA ALA A 276 3.35 7.88 9.64
C ALA A 276 4.02 9.22 9.35
N VAL A 277 4.88 9.26 8.33
CA VAL A 277 5.60 10.46 7.91
C VAL A 277 5.06 10.90 6.55
N TRP A 278 4.84 12.20 6.39
CA TRP A 278 4.33 12.77 5.15
C TRP A 278 5.41 13.58 4.45
N HIS A 279 5.59 13.33 3.16
CA HIS A 279 6.49 14.05 2.27
C HIS A 279 5.70 14.64 1.09
N SER A 280 5.96 15.90 0.76
CA SER A 280 5.37 16.59 -0.40
C SER A 280 6.04 16.25 -1.74
N SER A 281 7.04 15.37 -1.73
CA SER A 281 7.73 14.87 -2.92
C SER A 281 8.51 13.60 -2.60
N HIS A 282 9.12 13.00 -3.61
CA HIS A 282 10.13 11.95 -3.45
C HIS A 282 11.48 12.50 -3.94
N PRO A 283 12.64 12.17 -3.32
CA PRO A 283 13.94 12.73 -3.73
C PRO A 283 14.31 12.56 -5.22
N LEU A 284 13.77 11.53 -5.87
CA LEU A 284 13.96 11.27 -7.31
C LEU A 284 12.96 12.03 -8.21
N PHE A 285 11.97 12.69 -7.62
CA PHE A 285 10.98 13.56 -8.25
C PHE A 285 10.93 14.88 -7.47
N PRO A 286 12.03 15.66 -7.46
CA PRO A 286 11.98 17.00 -6.88
C PRO A 286 10.85 17.77 -7.58
N GLU A 287 10.09 18.57 -6.82
CA GLU A 287 9.01 19.38 -7.38
C GLU A 287 9.47 20.03 -8.68
N VAL A 288 8.70 19.83 -9.75
CA VAL A 288 8.94 20.54 -11.00
C VAL A 288 8.78 22.02 -10.67
N VAL A 289 9.91 22.73 -10.50
CA VAL A 289 9.94 24.20 -10.51
C VAL A 289 9.17 24.59 -11.75
N LYS A 290 8.01 25.25 -11.56
CA LYS A 290 7.14 25.73 -12.64
C LYS A 290 7.98 26.59 -13.59
N HIS A 291 8.60 25.98 -14.59
CA HIS A 291 9.25 26.71 -15.66
C HIS A 291 8.14 27.24 -16.53
N SER A 292 7.89 28.53 -16.33
CA SER A 292 7.12 29.40 -17.19
C SER A 292 7.32 29.04 -18.65
N ARG A 293 6.19 28.87 -19.35
CA ARG A 293 5.98 29.11 -20.79
C ARG A 293 7.18 29.78 -21.48
N ASP A 294 8.09 29.00 -22.07
CA ASP A 294 8.96 29.47 -23.16
C ASP A 294 9.70 28.28 -23.80
N ARG A 295 8.96 27.48 -24.58
CA ARG A 295 9.54 26.57 -25.59
C ARG A 295 8.79 26.65 -26.92
N THR A 296 8.26 27.82 -27.26
CA THR A 296 7.60 28.07 -28.56
C THR A 296 8.26 29.18 -29.38
N ARG A 297 9.50 29.59 -29.05
CA ARG A 297 10.22 30.64 -29.81
C ARG A 297 11.56 30.24 -30.42
N GLN A 298 11.96 28.97 -30.40
CA GLN A 298 13.22 28.51 -31.01
C GLN A 298 13.01 27.47 -32.13
N ALA A 299 11.95 27.64 -32.92
CA ALA A 299 11.75 26.96 -34.20
C ALA A 299 11.29 27.93 -35.31
N ALA A 300 11.61 29.22 -35.14
CA ALA A 300 11.39 30.26 -36.15
C ALA A 300 12.51 31.29 -36.05
N SER A 301 13.72 30.89 -36.47
CA SER A 301 14.82 31.78 -36.87
C SER A 301 15.80 30.99 -37.72
#